data_AF-A0A7X9GGD1-F1
#
_entry.id   AF-A0A7X9GGD1-F1
#
_cell.length_a   1.000
_cell.length_b   1.000
_cell.length_c   1.000
_cell.angle_alpha   90.00
_cell.angle_beta   90.00
_cell.angle_gamma   90.00
#
_symmetry.space_group_name_H-M   'P 1'
#
loop_
_entity.id
_entity.type
_entity.pdbx_description
1 polymer ?
#
loop_
_entity_poly.entity_id
_entity_poly.type
_entity_poly.pdbx_seq_one_letter_code
_entity_poly.pdbx_strand_id
1 'polypeptide(L)'
;MKWIKFFCLFLLFSLLPFYIRAEHLIPLIGLPSEDAKSLYSYSSDAAEIEFFADGFWNMGLKQNIFLPFDIKQAVKLDMPVFSQEIELSVWFLLNKSWYFEAAFAEGFEKNSIAAGYYGEGFIKHIRLANRGIHFSDLFSSMGLSKDENETPGIYAAFGKDNFQSEAFVRLESSTSHTRQFIGQANINGNLKEDREWLRGQFFTLPSEALTKKILAVYVEDEKGKYVSETFSKTAFRPLTE
;
A
#
# COMPACT_ATOMS: atom_id res chain seq x y z
N MET A 1 27.30 22.57 32.60
CA MET A 1 26.77 23.79 31.94
C MET A 1 27.16 23.98 30.46
N LYS A 2 27.72 23.00 29.74
CA LYS A 2 28.02 23.12 28.30
C LYS A 2 27.02 22.42 27.36
N TRP A 3 26.17 21.53 27.85
CA TRP A 3 25.26 20.72 27.00
C TRP A 3 23.89 21.38 26.74
N ILE A 4 23.44 22.27 27.64
CA ILE A 4 22.17 23.00 27.49
C ILE A 4 22.21 24.01 26.33
N LYS A 5 23.39 24.54 25.99
CA LYS A 5 23.56 25.43 24.84
C LYS A 5 23.49 24.70 23.49
N PHE A 6 23.84 23.41 23.46
CA PHE A 6 23.77 22.60 22.24
C PHE A 6 22.33 22.16 21.93
N PHE A 7 21.54 21.89 22.97
CA PHE A 7 20.14 21.47 22.82
C PHE A 7 19.23 22.64 22.40
N CYS A 8 19.47 23.86 22.89
CA CYS A 8 18.75 25.05 22.41
C CYS A 8 19.11 25.44 20.97
N LEU A 9 20.33 25.13 20.49
CA LEU A 9 20.74 25.43 19.11
C LEU A 9 20.04 24.49 18.11
N PHE A 10 19.76 23.25 18.49
CA PHE A 10 19.07 22.27 17.65
C PHE A 10 17.56 22.54 17.56
N LEU A 11 16.94 22.99 18.66
CA LEU A 11 15.52 23.39 18.69
C LEU A 11 15.23 24.70 17.95
N LEU A 12 16.22 25.59 17.82
CA LEU A 12 16.12 26.79 16.98
C LEU A 12 16.24 26.49 15.48
N PHE A 13 16.80 25.34 15.09
CA PHE A 13 16.94 24.96 13.69
C PHE A 13 15.70 24.23 13.14
N SER A 14 14.86 23.62 13.99
CA SER A 14 13.64 22.92 13.58
C SER A 14 12.39 23.81 13.46
N LEU A 15 12.49 25.10 13.77
CA LEU A 15 11.39 26.08 13.70
C LEU A 15 11.61 27.18 12.65
N LEU A 16 12.66 27.10 11.84
CA LEU A 16 12.79 27.95 10.66
C LEU A 16 11.92 27.35 9.53
N PRO A 17 10.90 28.05 9.03
CA PRO A 17 10.32 27.68 7.74
C PRO A 17 11.46 27.71 6.72
N PHE A 18 11.69 26.60 6.04
CA PHE A 18 12.48 26.56 4.81
C PHE A 18 11.76 27.45 3.78
N TYR A 19 12.00 28.75 3.84
CA TYR A 19 11.86 29.62 2.69
C TYR A 19 13.01 29.22 1.76
N ILE A 20 12.72 28.32 0.82
CA ILE A 20 13.55 28.16 -0.37
C ILE A 20 13.34 29.44 -1.17
N ARG A 21 14.12 30.47 -0.87
CA ARG A 21 14.38 31.52 -1.83
C ARG A 21 15.43 30.93 -2.76
N ALA A 22 15.08 30.78 -4.05
CA ALA A 22 16.06 30.46 -5.06
C ALA A 22 17.10 31.59 -5.08
N GLU A 23 18.22 31.38 -4.39
CA GLU A 23 19.37 32.28 -4.47
C GLU A 23 20.03 32.03 -5.81
N HIS A 24 20.12 33.09 -6.61
CA HIS A 24 20.91 33.14 -7.82
C HIS A 24 22.33 32.66 -7.50
N LEU A 25 22.69 31.49 -8.01
CA LEU A 25 24.07 31.04 -8.10
C LEU A 25 24.84 32.11 -8.90
N ILE A 26 25.93 32.60 -8.29
CA ILE A 26 26.89 33.48 -8.96
C ILE A 26 27.35 32.74 -10.23
N PRO A 27 27.14 33.28 -11.44
CA PRO A 27 27.55 32.59 -12.64
C PRO A 27 29.08 32.52 -12.67
N LEU A 28 29.60 31.29 -12.75
CA LEU A 28 30.97 31.04 -13.20
C LEU A 28 31.13 31.72 -14.56
N ILE A 29 32.00 32.73 -14.61
CA ILE A 29 32.31 33.50 -15.82
C ILE A 29 32.88 32.53 -16.87
N GLY A 30 32.18 32.37 -18.00
CA GLY A 30 32.78 31.80 -19.22
C GLY A 30 32.04 30.66 -19.92
N LEU A 31 30.91 30.17 -19.39
CA LEU A 31 30.03 29.26 -20.13
C LEU A 31 28.76 30.00 -20.55
N PRO A 32 28.23 29.79 -21.77
CA PRO A 32 26.90 30.31 -22.10
C PRO A 32 25.92 29.75 -21.08
N SER A 33 25.15 30.63 -20.44
CA SER A 33 24.04 30.24 -19.57
C SER A 33 23.04 29.48 -20.43
N GLU A 34 23.10 28.15 -20.42
CA GLU A 34 21.93 27.36 -20.75
C GLU A 34 20.90 27.72 -19.67
N ASP A 35 20.00 28.65 -20.00
CA ASP A 35 18.74 28.73 -19.28
C ASP A 35 18.21 27.31 -19.22
N ALA A 36 17.94 26.81 -18.01
CA ALA A 36 17.13 25.63 -17.80
C ALA A 36 15.74 25.96 -18.35
N LYS A 37 15.60 25.89 -19.67
CA LYS A 37 14.38 26.15 -20.38
C LYS A 37 13.50 24.97 -20.03
N SER A 38 12.65 25.17 -19.03
CA SER A 38 11.56 24.25 -18.76
C SER A 38 10.91 23.92 -20.11
N LEU A 39 10.87 22.65 -20.47
CA LEU A 39 10.09 22.17 -21.62
C LEU A 39 8.60 22.58 -21.52
N TYR A 40 8.20 23.08 -20.34
CA TYR A 40 6.88 23.53 -19.97
C TYR A 40 6.97 24.91 -19.29
N SER A 41 7.22 25.99 -20.04
CA SER A 41 6.94 27.36 -19.58
C SER A 41 5.61 27.81 -20.17
N TYR A 42 4.53 27.66 -19.41
CA TYR A 42 3.21 28.13 -19.82
C TYR A 42 2.95 29.50 -19.18
N SER A 43 2.71 30.52 -20.01
CA SER A 43 2.09 31.77 -19.53
C SER A 43 0.61 31.51 -19.35
N SER A 44 0.07 31.81 -18.17
CA SER A 44 -1.36 31.65 -17.83
C SER A 44 -2.32 32.33 -18.81
N ASP A 45 -1.84 33.27 -19.62
CA ASP A 45 -2.66 34.03 -20.59
C ASP A 45 -2.92 33.31 -21.93
N ALA A 46 -2.22 32.21 -22.25
CA ALA A 46 -2.29 31.57 -23.58
C ALA A 46 -2.78 30.11 -23.59
N ALA A 47 -2.80 29.43 -22.44
CA ALA A 47 -3.20 28.04 -22.33
C ALA A 47 -4.45 27.90 -21.45
N GLU A 48 -5.50 27.29 -21.99
CA GLU A 48 -6.70 26.95 -21.20
C GLU A 48 -6.33 25.79 -20.27
N ILE A 49 -6.20 26.09 -18.98
CA ILE A 49 -5.91 25.12 -17.93
C ILE A 49 -7.16 24.95 -17.08
N GLU A 50 -7.67 23.72 -17.02
CA GLU A 50 -8.69 23.31 -16.07
C GLU A 50 -8.04 22.41 -15.02
N PHE A 51 -8.24 22.71 -13.75
CA PHE A 51 -7.65 21.98 -12.64
C PHE A 51 -8.68 21.78 -11.54
N PHE A 52 -8.83 20.53 -11.11
CA PHE A 52 -9.66 20.13 -9.99
C PHE A 52 -8.83 19.31 -9.01
N ALA A 53 -8.96 19.64 -7.72
CA ALA A 53 -8.42 18.85 -6.63
C ALA A 53 -9.49 18.76 -5.55
N ASP A 54 -9.78 17.55 -5.10
CA ASP A 54 -10.80 17.25 -4.10
C ASP A 54 -10.31 16.21 -3.11
N GLY A 55 -10.71 16.35 -1.84
CA GLY A 55 -10.32 15.47 -0.75
C GLY A 55 -9.29 16.05 0.22
N PHE A 56 -8.58 15.18 0.93
CA PHE A 56 -7.66 15.54 2.00
C PHE A 56 -6.37 14.72 1.99
N TRP A 57 -5.33 15.32 2.57
CA TRP A 57 -4.08 14.65 2.86
C TRP A 57 -3.64 15.00 4.28
N ASN A 58 -3.77 14.03 5.18
CA ASN A 58 -3.37 14.14 6.57
C ASN A 58 -1.97 13.57 6.75
N MET A 59 -1.10 14.34 7.39
CA MET A 59 0.26 13.94 7.74
C MET A 59 0.44 14.10 9.25
N GLY A 60 0.98 13.07 9.89
CA GLY A 60 1.22 13.05 11.33
C GLY A 60 2.62 12.57 11.66
N LEU A 61 3.26 13.22 12.62
CA LEU A 61 4.53 12.80 13.20
C LEU A 61 4.33 12.60 14.70
N LYS A 62 4.48 11.36 15.18
CA LYS A 62 4.39 11.01 16.59
C LYS A 62 5.78 10.73 17.13
N GLN A 63 6.18 11.44 18.18
CA GLN A 63 7.45 11.25 18.86
C GLN A 63 7.21 11.08 20.35
N ASN A 64 7.66 9.96 20.90
CA ASN A 64 7.59 9.70 22.33
C ASN A 64 8.92 10.09 22.98
N ILE A 65 8.84 10.91 24.03
CA ILE A 65 9.99 11.33 24.84
C ILE A 65 9.76 10.82 26.26
N PHE A 66 10.63 9.95 26.75
CA PHE A 66 10.60 9.49 28.13
C PHE A 66 11.59 10.27 28.98
N LEU A 67 11.06 11.05 29.92
CA LEU A 67 11.84 11.83 30.88
C LEU A 67 11.78 11.15 32.26
N PRO A 68 12.79 10.35 32.64
CA PRO A 68 12.85 9.79 33.97
C PRO A 68 13.12 10.89 35.02
N PHE A 69 12.49 10.79 36.19
CA PHE A 69 12.68 11.74 37.31
C PHE A 69 13.97 11.50 38.11
N ASP A 70 14.69 10.41 37.83
CA ASP A 70 15.95 10.07 38.47
C ASP A 70 17.15 10.55 37.62
N ILE A 71 18.04 11.32 38.25
CA ILE A 71 19.27 11.90 37.67
C ILE A 71 20.25 10.85 37.13
N LYS A 72 20.08 9.57 37.48
CA LYS A 72 20.91 8.45 36.99
C LYS A 72 20.38 7.76 35.74
N GLN A 73 19.16 8.07 35.29
CA GLN A 73 18.57 7.44 34.11
C GLN A 73 18.69 8.36 32.90
N ALA A 74 19.14 7.80 31.77
CA ALA A 74 19.24 8.54 30.52
C ALA A 74 17.84 8.80 29.95
N VAL A 75 17.65 10.00 29.38
CA VAL A 75 16.47 10.32 28.56
C VAL A 75 16.40 9.31 27.41
N LYS A 76 15.24 8.65 27.27
CA LYS A 76 14.99 7.76 26.14
C LYS A 76 14.10 8.46 25.13
N LEU A 77 14.55 8.42 23.88
CA LEU A 77 13.81 8.91 22.74
C LEU A 77 13.44 7.72 21.87
N ASP A 78 12.16 7.52 21.62
CA ASP A 78 11.72 6.52 20.65
C ASP A 78 11.90 7.03 19.23
N MET A 79 12.01 6.10 18.28
CA MET A 79 11.99 6.43 16.87
C MET A 79 10.66 7.14 16.54
N PRO A 80 10.69 8.30 15.89
CA PRO A 80 9.46 8.97 15.50
C PRO A 80 8.67 8.09 14.52
N VAL A 81 7.37 8.00 14.75
CA VAL A 81 6.44 7.30 13.86
C VAL A 81 5.79 8.32 12.96
N PHE A 82 6.02 8.17 11.67
CA PHE A 82 5.38 8.97 10.64
C PHE A 82 4.12 8.25 10.14
N SER A 83 3.00 8.95 10.08
CA SER A 83 1.73 8.43 9.60
C SER A 83 1.18 9.34 8.51
N GLN A 84 0.70 8.76 7.43
CA GLN A 84 0.01 9.46 6.34
C GLN A 84 -1.35 8.81 6.10
N GLU A 85 -2.35 9.64 5.88
CA GLU A 85 -3.68 9.23 5.45
C GLU A 85 -4.08 10.15 4.29
N ILE A 86 -4.34 9.56 3.13
CA ILE A 86 -4.61 10.30 1.90
C ILE A 86 -5.90 9.78 1.27
N GLU A 87 -6.77 10.72 0.96
CA GLU A 87 -7.95 10.52 0.13
C GLU A 87 -8.06 11.75 -0.77
N LEU A 88 -7.36 11.72 -1.89
CA LEU A 88 -7.15 12.89 -2.75
C LEU A 88 -7.38 12.51 -4.20
N SER A 89 -8.27 13.25 -4.87
CA SER A 89 -8.48 13.19 -6.31
C SER A 89 -7.98 14.47 -6.95
N VAL A 90 -7.15 14.34 -7.99
CA VAL A 90 -6.58 15.44 -8.77
C VAL A 90 -6.89 15.17 -10.24
N TRP A 91 -7.36 16.19 -10.93
CA TRP A 91 -7.58 16.18 -12.37
C TRP A 91 -7.09 17.49 -12.98
N PHE A 92 -6.47 17.37 -14.14
CA PHE A 92 -5.87 18.47 -14.86
C PHE A 92 -6.13 18.27 -16.35
N LEU A 93 -6.57 19.31 -17.04
CA LEU A 93 -6.75 19.34 -18.49
C LEU A 93 -6.11 20.61 -19.05
N LEU A 94 -5.24 20.43 -20.05
CA LEU A 94 -4.49 21.46 -20.72
C LEU A 94 -4.92 21.54 -22.18
N ASN A 95 -5.30 22.74 -22.60
CA ASN A 95 -5.73 23.07 -23.96
C ASN A 95 -6.83 22.14 -24.48
N LYS A 96 -7.72 21.67 -23.59
CA LYS A 96 -8.80 20.73 -23.91
C LYS A 96 -8.35 19.42 -24.57
N SER A 97 -7.06 19.09 -24.48
CA SER A 97 -6.51 17.90 -25.15
C SER A 97 -5.68 17.05 -24.19
N TRP A 98 -4.68 17.61 -23.52
CA TRP A 98 -3.80 16.85 -22.64
C TRP A 98 -4.38 16.78 -21.25
N TYR A 99 -4.54 15.60 -20.69
CA TYR A 99 -5.07 15.46 -19.35
C TYR A 99 -4.17 14.60 -18.46
N PHE A 100 -4.24 14.87 -17.16
CA PHE A 100 -3.63 14.08 -16.11
C PHE A 100 -4.65 13.91 -14.98
N GLU A 101 -4.76 12.70 -14.46
CA GLU A 101 -5.60 12.39 -13.32
C GLU A 101 -4.85 11.48 -12.34
N ALA A 102 -5.04 11.75 -11.06
CA ALA A 102 -4.54 10.92 -9.99
C ALA A 102 -5.60 10.84 -8.90
N ALA A 103 -5.99 9.64 -8.49
CA ALA A 103 -6.82 9.43 -7.32
C ALA A 103 -6.10 8.50 -6.36
N PHE A 104 -5.93 8.95 -5.13
CA PHE A 104 -5.35 8.19 -4.02
C PHE A 104 -6.48 7.88 -3.04
N ALA A 105 -6.69 6.60 -2.76
CA ALA A 105 -7.75 6.12 -1.89
C ALA A 105 -7.30 4.87 -1.12
N GLU A 106 -7.99 4.58 -0.01
CA GLU A 106 -7.81 3.37 0.80
C GLU A 106 -6.34 3.12 1.22
N GLY A 107 -5.62 4.15 1.68
CA GLY A 107 -4.25 3.96 2.18
C GLY A 107 -3.26 3.51 1.11
N PHE A 108 -3.44 3.97 -0.13
CA PHE A 108 -2.66 3.64 -1.33
C PHE A 108 -2.99 2.30 -2.01
N GLU A 109 -3.97 1.53 -1.52
CA GLU A 109 -4.36 0.25 -2.13
C GLU A 109 -5.11 0.43 -3.47
N LYS A 110 -5.88 1.52 -3.61
CA LYS A 110 -6.68 1.81 -4.80
C LYS A 110 -6.25 3.10 -5.49
N ASN A 111 -4.96 3.22 -5.79
CA ASN A 111 -4.47 4.37 -6.53
C ASN A 111 -4.74 4.25 -8.02
N SER A 112 -5.32 5.28 -8.61
CA SER A 112 -5.34 5.47 -10.07
C SER A 112 -4.44 6.64 -10.44
N ILE A 113 -3.62 6.46 -11.45
CA ILE A 113 -2.82 7.50 -12.08
C ILE A 113 -2.96 7.28 -13.58
N ALA A 114 -3.38 8.32 -14.27
CA ALA A 114 -3.45 8.29 -15.72
C ALA A 114 -3.05 9.63 -16.33
N ALA A 115 -2.46 9.55 -17.50
CA ALA A 115 -2.21 10.68 -18.36
C ALA A 115 -2.68 10.33 -19.77
N GLY A 116 -3.13 11.34 -20.51
CA GLY A 116 -3.62 11.08 -21.84
C GLY A 116 -3.82 12.31 -22.69
N TYR A 117 -4.34 12.06 -23.87
CA TYR A 117 -4.57 13.05 -24.90
C TYR A 117 -5.91 12.77 -25.58
N TYR A 118 -6.77 13.77 -25.64
CA TYR A 118 -7.97 13.82 -26.47
C TYR A 118 -7.67 14.60 -27.74
N GLY A 119 -8.02 14.01 -28.88
CA GLY A 119 -7.82 14.61 -30.18
C GLY A 119 -9.12 14.72 -30.98
N GLU A 120 -9.25 15.80 -31.75
CA GLU A 120 -10.39 16.00 -32.64
C GLU A 120 -10.23 15.28 -33.99
N GLY A 121 -8.99 14.93 -34.36
CA GLY A 121 -8.63 14.30 -35.63
C GLY A 121 -8.85 12.79 -35.67
N PHE A 122 -7.97 12.08 -36.40
CA PHE A 122 -8.00 10.60 -36.48
C PHE A 122 -7.69 9.94 -35.14
N ILE A 123 -6.81 10.53 -34.33
CA ILE A 123 -6.56 10.10 -32.95
C ILE A 123 -7.65 10.71 -32.08
N LYS A 124 -8.45 9.88 -31.44
CA LYS A 124 -9.53 10.33 -30.55
C LYS A 124 -9.09 10.36 -29.10
N HIS A 125 -8.38 9.33 -28.67
CA HIS A 125 -7.93 9.23 -27.28
C HIS A 125 -6.65 8.40 -27.20
N ILE A 126 -5.67 8.86 -26.44
CA ILE A 126 -4.54 8.04 -26.00
C ILE A 126 -4.48 8.15 -24.50
N ARG A 127 -4.31 7.02 -23.80
CA ARG A 127 -4.27 6.95 -22.35
C ARG A 127 -3.15 6.02 -21.90
N LEU A 128 -2.29 6.51 -21.03
CA LEU A 128 -1.35 5.73 -20.26
C LEU A 128 -1.83 5.74 -18.82
N ALA A 129 -2.10 4.58 -18.25
CA ALA A 129 -2.62 4.51 -16.89
C ALA A 129 -2.17 3.25 -16.16
N ASN A 130 -2.15 3.30 -14.83
CA ASN A 130 -1.97 2.10 -14.01
C ASN A 130 -3.27 1.28 -13.86
N ARG A 131 -4.43 1.89 -14.18
CA ARG A 131 -5.79 1.36 -14.09
C ARG A 131 -6.68 1.97 -15.17
N GLY A 132 -7.76 1.28 -15.52
CA GLY A 132 -8.80 1.73 -16.45
C GLY A 132 -8.43 1.52 -17.91
N ILE A 133 -7.60 0.52 -18.21
CA ILE A 133 -7.19 0.17 -19.58
C ILE A 133 -8.04 -1.01 -20.08
N HIS A 134 -9.11 -0.69 -20.80
CA HIS A 134 -10.06 -1.64 -21.39
C HIS A 134 -10.64 -1.07 -22.68
N PHE A 135 -11.27 -1.93 -23.49
CA PHE A 135 -12.08 -1.46 -24.61
C PHE A 135 -13.28 -0.66 -24.11
N SER A 136 -13.73 0.32 -24.90
CA SER A 136 -14.97 1.02 -24.62
C SER A 136 -16.18 0.07 -24.71
N ASP A 137 -17.29 0.49 -24.11
CA ASP A 137 -18.53 -0.29 -24.11
C ASP A 137 -19.06 -0.61 -25.51
N LEU A 138 -18.60 0.08 -26.56
CA LEU A 138 -18.92 -0.22 -27.96
C LEU A 138 -18.49 -1.64 -28.37
N PHE A 139 -17.41 -2.15 -27.78
CA PHE A 139 -16.89 -3.49 -28.03
C PHE A 139 -17.26 -4.49 -26.92
N SER A 140 -18.09 -4.10 -25.94
CA SER A 140 -18.54 -4.97 -24.84
C SER A 140 -19.24 -6.24 -25.33
N SER A 141 -19.93 -6.15 -26.48
CA SER A 141 -20.61 -7.28 -27.12
C SER A 141 -19.67 -8.36 -27.66
N MET A 142 -18.37 -8.08 -27.80
CA MET A 142 -17.36 -9.05 -28.24
C MET A 142 -16.89 -9.97 -27.10
N GLY A 143 -17.48 -9.88 -25.91
CA GLY A 143 -17.09 -10.70 -24.75
C GLY A 143 -15.73 -10.32 -24.17
N LEU A 144 -15.17 -9.19 -24.61
CA LEU A 144 -13.95 -8.59 -24.05
C LEU A 144 -14.37 -7.84 -22.78
N SER A 145 -14.59 -8.59 -21.71
CA SER A 145 -15.06 -8.06 -20.44
C SER A 145 -14.07 -7.06 -19.86
N LYS A 146 -14.60 -6.01 -19.23
CA LYS A 146 -13.87 -5.18 -18.28
C LYS A 146 -13.41 -6.08 -17.15
N ASP A 147 -12.12 -6.41 -17.17
CA ASP A 147 -11.50 -7.23 -16.14
C ASP A 147 -11.48 -6.44 -14.82
N GLU A 148 -11.76 -7.10 -13.71
CA GLU A 148 -11.61 -6.49 -12.37
C GLU A 148 -10.13 -6.20 -12.06
N ASN A 149 -9.22 -6.90 -12.75
CA ASN A 149 -7.79 -6.72 -12.62
C ASN A 149 -7.34 -5.47 -13.38
N GLU A 150 -7.41 -4.35 -12.69
CA GLU A 150 -6.94 -3.05 -13.18
C GLU A 150 -5.41 -3.03 -13.21
N THR A 151 -4.83 -3.18 -14.40
CA THR A 151 -3.38 -3.26 -14.59
C THR A 151 -2.81 -2.10 -15.42
N PRO A 152 -1.51 -1.81 -15.26
CA PRO A 152 -0.87 -0.77 -16.04
C PRO A 152 -0.85 -1.07 -17.53
N GLY A 153 -1.12 -0.06 -18.34
CA GLY A 153 -1.16 -0.20 -19.78
C GLY A 153 -1.33 1.11 -20.55
N ILE A 154 -1.34 0.96 -21.86
CA ILE A 154 -1.54 2.01 -22.85
C ILE A 154 -2.79 1.66 -23.65
N TYR A 155 -3.68 2.62 -23.82
CA TYR A 155 -4.88 2.55 -24.64
C TYR A 155 -4.81 3.63 -25.72
N ALA A 156 -5.30 3.30 -26.92
CA ALA A 156 -5.45 4.23 -28.02
C ALA A 156 -6.78 3.97 -28.75
N ALA A 157 -7.53 5.04 -28.96
CA ALA A 157 -8.73 5.08 -29.79
C ALA A 157 -8.48 5.95 -31.02
N PHE A 158 -8.82 5.39 -32.17
CA PHE A 158 -8.75 6.03 -33.46
C PHE A 158 -10.15 6.07 -34.08
N GLY A 159 -10.47 7.16 -34.77
CA GLY A 159 -11.73 7.25 -35.47
C GLY A 159 -11.80 8.41 -36.45
N LYS A 160 -12.53 8.19 -37.53
CA LYS A 160 -12.87 9.23 -38.50
C LYS A 160 -14.15 8.80 -39.23
N ASP A 161 -15.13 9.69 -39.30
CA ASP A 161 -16.43 9.43 -39.91
C ASP A 161 -17.08 8.16 -39.32
N ASN A 162 -17.28 7.11 -40.13
CA ASN A 162 -17.86 5.83 -39.70
C ASN A 162 -16.81 4.78 -39.29
N PHE A 163 -15.52 5.10 -39.31
CA PHE A 163 -14.46 4.21 -38.88
C PHE A 163 -14.12 4.49 -37.41
N GLN A 164 -14.12 3.45 -36.59
CA GLN A 164 -13.67 3.48 -35.20
C GLN A 164 -12.83 2.22 -34.93
N SER A 165 -11.70 2.40 -34.27
CA SER A 165 -10.78 1.32 -33.92
C SER A 165 -10.13 1.64 -32.59
N GLU A 166 -10.03 0.64 -31.73
CA GLU A 166 -9.41 0.74 -30.44
C GLU A 166 -8.33 -0.33 -30.32
N ALA A 167 -7.26 0.01 -29.61
CA ALA A 167 -6.20 -0.91 -29.28
C ALA A 167 -5.66 -0.59 -27.89
N PHE A 168 -5.30 -1.61 -27.12
CA PHE A 168 -4.55 -1.41 -25.90
C PHE A 168 -3.51 -2.51 -25.70
N VAL A 169 -2.50 -2.18 -24.89
CA VAL A 169 -1.49 -3.10 -24.39
C VAL A 169 -1.43 -2.91 -22.88
N ARG A 170 -1.62 -3.98 -22.12
CA ARG A 170 -1.58 -3.95 -20.66
C ARG A 170 -0.68 -5.05 -20.10
N LEU A 171 -0.08 -4.79 -18.95
CA LEU A 171 0.71 -5.75 -18.20
C LEU A 171 -0.23 -6.64 -17.40
N GLU A 172 -0.59 -7.79 -17.95
CA GLU A 172 -1.48 -8.72 -17.27
C GLU A 172 -0.68 -9.69 -16.40
N SER A 173 -0.80 -9.55 -15.08
CA SER A 173 -0.37 -10.60 -14.16
C SER A 173 -1.56 -11.53 -13.94
N SER A 174 -1.67 -12.56 -14.77
CA SER A 174 -2.72 -13.56 -14.63
C SER A 174 -2.37 -14.51 -13.48
N THR A 175 -2.97 -14.27 -12.32
CA THR A 175 -3.04 -15.29 -11.27
C THR A 175 -4.37 -16.01 -11.44
N SER A 176 -4.36 -17.15 -12.12
CA SER A 176 -5.57 -17.96 -12.34
C SER A 176 -6.07 -18.52 -11.01
N HIS A 177 -7.22 -18.01 -10.53
CA HIS A 177 -7.91 -18.53 -9.36
C HIS A 177 -9.08 -19.40 -9.81
N THR A 178 -8.91 -20.72 -9.74
CA THR A 178 -10.00 -21.66 -10.02
C THR A 178 -10.92 -21.75 -8.81
N ARG A 179 -12.15 -21.23 -8.91
CA ARG A 179 -13.22 -21.49 -7.93
C ARG A 179 -14.05 -22.68 -8.39
N GLN A 180 -14.20 -23.67 -7.52
CA GLN A 180 -15.08 -24.82 -7.77
C GLN A 180 -16.41 -24.63 -7.05
N PHE A 181 -17.50 -24.75 -7.80
CA PHE A 181 -18.86 -24.62 -7.29
C PHE A 181 -19.57 -25.96 -7.36
N ILE A 182 -20.32 -26.30 -6.30
CA ILE A 182 -21.34 -27.37 -6.34
C ILE A 182 -22.67 -26.73 -5.95
N GLY A 183 -23.57 -26.61 -6.92
CA GLY A 183 -24.83 -25.86 -6.74
C GLY A 183 -24.57 -24.37 -6.55
N GLN A 184 -25.13 -23.77 -5.49
CA GLN A 184 -24.96 -22.35 -5.15
C GLN A 184 -23.83 -22.10 -4.12
N ALA A 185 -23.17 -23.15 -3.64
CA ALA A 185 -22.12 -23.03 -2.64
C ALA A 185 -20.74 -22.96 -3.32
N ASN A 186 -19.97 -21.93 -2.95
CA ASN A 186 -18.54 -21.86 -3.26
C ASN A 186 -17.78 -22.78 -2.30
N ILE A 187 -16.99 -23.71 -2.83
CA ILE A 187 -16.20 -24.63 -2.00
C ILE A 187 -14.75 -24.17 -2.02
N ASN A 188 -14.32 -23.55 -0.93
CA ASN A 188 -12.89 -23.37 -0.64
C ASN A 188 -12.34 -24.71 -0.14
N GLY A 189 -12.06 -25.62 -1.06
CA GLY A 189 -11.44 -26.90 -0.75
C GLY A 189 -9.98 -26.69 -0.40
N ASN A 190 -9.66 -26.45 0.88
CA ASN A 190 -8.33 -26.72 1.37
C ASN A 190 -8.14 -28.23 1.32
N LEU A 191 -7.51 -28.73 0.26
CA LEU A 191 -6.92 -30.07 0.22
C LEU A 191 -5.82 -30.09 1.29
N LYS A 192 -6.22 -30.33 2.54
CA LYS A 192 -5.27 -30.76 3.56
C LYS A 192 -4.75 -32.10 3.07
N GLU A 193 -3.48 -32.14 2.68
CA GLU A 193 -2.80 -33.41 2.48
C GLU A 193 -3.10 -34.31 3.68
N ASP A 194 -3.33 -35.59 3.41
CA ASP A 194 -3.59 -36.66 4.39
C ASP A 194 -2.46 -36.83 5.44
N ARG A 195 -1.45 -35.94 5.43
CA ARG A 195 -0.32 -35.86 6.36
C ARG A 195 -0.56 -34.88 7.52
N GLU A 196 -1.55 -33.99 7.45
CA GLU A 196 -2.00 -33.19 8.60
C GLU A 196 -2.99 -33.98 9.48
N TRP A 197 -2.59 -35.17 9.93
CA TRP A 197 -3.29 -35.79 11.05
C TRP A 197 -3.07 -34.89 12.27
N LEU A 198 -4.15 -34.57 12.99
CA LEU A 198 -4.11 -33.88 14.27
C LEU A 198 -3.33 -34.74 15.29
N ARG A 199 -2.00 -34.70 15.23
CA ARG A 199 -1.12 -35.42 16.13
C ARG A 199 -1.24 -34.81 17.53
N GLY A 200 -1.45 -35.66 18.53
CA GLY A 200 -1.50 -35.24 19.94
C GLY A 200 -2.86 -34.78 20.45
N GLN A 201 -3.94 -34.91 19.68
CA GLN A 201 -5.31 -34.70 20.21
C GLN A 201 -5.95 -35.97 20.78
N PHE A 202 -5.63 -37.14 20.21
CA PHE A 202 -6.20 -38.42 20.64
C PHE A 202 -5.08 -39.36 21.09
N PHE A 203 -5.26 -40.00 22.25
CA PHE A 203 -4.34 -40.98 22.79
C PHE A 203 -5.10 -42.27 23.09
N THR A 204 -4.61 -43.39 22.56
CA THR A 204 -5.16 -44.71 22.86
C THR A 204 -4.41 -45.31 24.05
N LEU A 205 -5.14 -45.66 25.10
CA LEU A 205 -4.58 -46.34 26.26
C LEU A 205 -4.53 -47.86 26.03
N PRO A 206 -3.48 -48.55 26.52
CA PRO A 206 -3.22 -49.95 26.19
C PRO A 206 -4.24 -50.95 26.78
N SER A 207 -5.10 -50.56 27.74
CA SER A 207 -6.22 -51.42 28.17
C SER A 207 -7.40 -50.64 28.76
N GLU A 208 -8.60 -51.19 28.59
CA GLU A 208 -9.84 -50.62 29.13
C GLU A 208 -9.84 -50.62 30.68
N ALA A 209 -9.21 -51.63 31.28
CA ALA A 209 -9.06 -51.75 32.74
C ALA A 209 -8.16 -50.64 33.33
N LEU A 210 -7.17 -50.15 32.58
CA LEU A 210 -6.34 -49.01 32.98
C LEU A 210 -7.07 -47.68 32.82
N THR A 211 -7.90 -47.55 31.77
CA THR A 211 -8.66 -46.32 31.50
C THR A 211 -9.59 -45.97 32.65
N LYS A 212 -10.26 -46.96 33.26
CA LYS A 212 -11.15 -46.78 34.42
C LYS A 212 -10.41 -46.40 35.73
N LYS A 213 -9.08 -46.47 35.75
CA LYS A 213 -8.24 -46.13 36.92
C LYS A 213 -7.56 -44.77 36.79
N ILE A 214 -7.73 -44.07 35.67
CA ILE A 214 -7.17 -42.73 35.48
C ILE A 214 -8.04 -41.72 36.22
N LEU A 215 -7.46 -41.09 37.24
CA LEU A 215 -8.15 -40.07 38.05
C LEU A 215 -8.00 -38.65 37.47
N ALA A 216 -6.88 -38.38 36.79
CA ALA A 216 -6.60 -37.10 36.15
C ALA A 216 -5.45 -37.26 35.13
N VAL A 217 -5.46 -36.42 34.10
CA VAL A 217 -4.38 -36.29 33.11
C VAL A 217 -3.67 -34.98 33.35
N TYR A 218 -2.33 -34.99 33.26
CA TYR A 218 -1.50 -33.81 33.46
C TYR A 218 -0.62 -33.59 32.23
N VAL A 219 -0.36 -32.32 31.91
CA VAL A 219 0.55 -31.92 30.84
C VAL A 219 1.71 -31.15 31.45
N GLU A 220 2.91 -31.37 30.90
CA GLU A 220 4.11 -30.63 31.25
C GLU A 220 3.93 -29.14 30.97
N ASP A 221 4.24 -28.33 31.97
CA ASP A 221 4.15 -26.88 31.90
C ASP A 221 5.22 -26.31 32.83
N GLU A 222 6.10 -25.47 32.30
CA GLU A 222 7.16 -24.80 33.08
C GLU A 222 6.61 -24.00 34.27
N LYS A 223 5.33 -23.60 34.21
CA LYS A 223 4.61 -22.89 35.29
C LYS A 223 3.65 -23.79 36.06
N GLY A 224 3.71 -25.09 35.84
CA GLY A 224 2.88 -26.10 36.48
C GLY A 224 3.05 -26.12 38.00
N LYS A 225 1.96 -26.42 38.72
CA LYS A 225 1.96 -26.44 40.19
C LYS A 225 2.46 -27.75 40.77
N TYR A 226 2.46 -28.83 39.98
CA TYR A 226 2.84 -30.16 40.43
C TYR A 226 4.22 -30.50 39.88
N VAL A 227 5.14 -30.98 40.72
CA VAL A 227 6.51 -31.34 40.29
C VAL A 227 6.70 -32.84 40.47
N SER A 228 7.20 -33.52 39.44
CA SER A 228 7.57 -34.94 39.54
C SER A 228 8.97 -35.09 40.12
N GLU A 229 9.10 -35.93 41.16
CA GLU A 229 10.42 -36.27 41.74
C GLU A 229 11.15 -37.37 40.95
N THR A 230 10.43 -38.16 40.15
CA THR A 230 10.98 -39.30 39.39
C THR A 230 11.62 -38.87 38.06
N PHE A 231 11.16 -37.76 37.49
CA PHE A 231 11.68 -37.19 36.24
C PHE A 231 12.11 -35.74 36.52
N SER A 232 13.40 -35.53 36.80
CA SER A 232 14.11 -34.25 36.76
C SER A 232 13.25 -32.97 36.84
N LYS A 233 12.80 -32.56 38.04
CA LYS A 233 12.17 -31.23 38.33
C LYS A 233 11.21 -30.69 37.24
N THR A 234 10.48 -31.56 36.56
CA THR A 234 9.52 -31.13 35.55
C THR A 234 8.23 -30.72 36.25
N ALA A 235 7.72 -29.53 35.91
CA ALA A 235 6.46 -29.01 36.42
C ALA A 235 5.29 -29.40 35.51
N PHE A 236 4.12 -29.62 36.10
CA PHE A 236 2.93 -30.13 35.45
C PHE A 236 1.68 -29.36 35.88
N ARG A 237 0.69 -29.27 34.98
CA ARG A 237 -0.66 -28.76 35.27
C ARG A 237 -1.73 -29.77 34.84
N PRO A 238 -2.90 -29.81 35.51
CA PRO A 238 -3.98 -30.70 35.09
C PRO A 238 -4.49 -30.30 33.70
N LEU A 239 -4.67 -31.29 32.83
CA LEU A 239 -5.38 -31.15 31.57
C LEU A 239 -6.86 -31.03 31.92
N THR A 240 -7.37 -29.80 31.93
CA THR A 240 -8.79 -29.50 32.07
C THR A 240 -9.32 -29.13 30.70
N GLU A 241 -10.55 -29.56 30.40
CA GLU A 241 -11.28 -29.13 29.19
C GLU A 241 -11.49 -27.62 29.17
#